data_AF-A0A0V0SN37-F1
#
_entry.id   AF-A0A0V0SN37-F1
#
_cell.length_a   1.000
_cell.length_b   1.000
_cell.length_c   1.000
_cell.angle_alpha   90.00
_cell.angle_beta   90.00
_cell.angle_gamma   90.00
#
_symmetry.space_group_name_H-M   'P 1'
#
loop_
_entity.id
_entity.type
_entity.pdbx_description
1 polymer ?
#
loop_
_entity_poly.entity_id
_entity_poly.type
_entity_poly.pdbx_seq_one_letter_code
_entity_poly.pdbx_strand_id
1 'polypeptide(L)'
;MLNGQLLQKAHNMVETNRTWMNEALFKEIEDLFLKSTLHYYSNSKITPFRGGPLLQSVAEVLMKKAKKIYNDQLKYMAYSAHETGIIAFFTSMQIYNTSLIPDFAACIMTELYEEEDGTYTVDILYKRSLKEEVQVLELPWCGTVCNFETFINWSNNIAVKDWEKECGLRREENFSELQQRRAVIFLSVALIVAITGLCILSVMYYQLKTLIKLKIPD
;
A
#
# COMPACT_ATOMS: atom_id res chain seq x y z
N MET A 1 -10.06 0.24 -20.32
CA MET A 1 -10.85 0.32 -21.57
C MET A 1 -10.02 0.97 -22.68
N LEU A 2 -9.43 2.15 -22.48
CA LEU A 2 -8.56 2.79 -23.48
C LEU A 2 -7.31 1.97 -23.84
N ASN A 3 -6.58 1.41 -22.87
CA ASN A 3 -5.40 0.57 -23.15
C ASN A 3 -5.72 -0.60 -24.10
N GLY A 4 -6.91 -1.19 -23.98
CA GLY A 4 -7.36 -2.24 -24.89
C GLY A 4 -7.58 -1.74 -26.32
N GLN A 5 -8.13 -0.53 -26.49
CA GLN A 5 -8.32 0.08 -27.80
C GLN A 5 -6.99 0.55 -28.42
N LEU A 6 -6.07 1.09 -27.61
CA LEU A 6 -4.70 1.42 -28.04
C LEU A 6 -3.97 0.16 -28.52
N LEU A 7 -4.10 -0.95 -27.79
CA LEU A 7 -3.54 -2.24 -28.19
C LEU A 7 -4.15 -2.74 -29.50
N GLN A 8 -5.48 -2.68 -29.63
CA GLN A 8 -6.16 -3.07 -30.87
C GLN A 8 -5.66 -2.27 -32.09
N LYS A 9 -5.48 -0.95 -31.91
CA LYS A 9 -4.91 -0.05 -32.94
C LYS A 9 -3.46 -0.42 -33.25
N ALA A 10 -2.63 -0.66 -32.24
CA ALA A 10 -1.22 -1.03 -32.42
C ALA A 10 -1.05 -2.37 -33.16
N HIS A 11 -1.98 -3.31 -32.99
CA HIS A 11 -1.97 -4.61 -33.65
C HIS A 11 -2.74 -4.65 -34.98
N ASN A 12 -3.18 -3.50 -35.52
CA ASN A 12 -3.96 -3.40 -36.76
C ASN A 12 -5.16 -4.37 -36.78
N MET A 13 -5.81 -4.57 -35.63
CA MET A 13 -6.92 -5.50 -35.50
C MET A 13 -8.11 -5.03 -36.35
N VAL A 14 -8.71 -5.93 -37.14
CA VAL A 14 -9.81 -5.62 -38.08
C VAL A 14 -11.03 -4.97 -37.38
N GLU A 15 -11.22 -5.23 -36.09
CA GLU A 15 -12.24 -4.59 -35.24
C GLU A 15 -12.01 -3.08 -34.96
N THR A 16 -10.88 -2.50 -35.35
CA THR A 16 -10.66 -1.04 -35.23
C THR A 16 -11.33 -0.26 -36.36
N ASN A 17 -11.80 -0.92 -37.42
CA ASN A 17 -12.55 -0.29 -38.51
C ASN A 17 -14.04 -0.13 -38.18
N ARG A 18 -14.36 0.30 -36.95
CA ARG A 18 -15.73 0.66 -36.58
C ARG A 18 -16.00 2.08 -37.02
N THR A 19 -16.98 2.24 -37.91
CA THR A 19 -17.36 3.53 -38.51
C THR A 19 -17.73 4.60 -37.48
N TRP A 20 -18.21 4.21 -36.30
CA TRP A 20 -18.52 5.13 -35.21
C TRP A 20 -17.28 5.58 -34.42
N MET A 21 -16.18 4.83 -34.44
CA MET A 21 -14.96 5.13 -33.70
C MET A 21 -13.94 5.83 -34.60
N ASN A 22 -14.24 7.08 -34.93
CA ASN A 22 -13.35 7.94 -35.70
C ASN A 22 -12.23 8.53 -34.82
N GLU A 23 -11.26 9.17 -35.46
CA GLU A 23 -10.08 9.74 -34.80
C GLU A 23 -10.43 10.86 -33.80
N ALA A 24 -11.45 11.66 -34.08
CA ALA A 24 -11.90 12.72 -33.19
C ALA A 24 -12.46 12.14 -31.88
N LEU A 25 -13.36 11.15 -31.97
CA LEU A 25 -13.90 10.45 -30.81
C LEU A 25 -12.80 9.73 -30.02
N PHE A 26 -11.85 9.10 -30.72
CA PHE A 26 -10.72 8.45 -30.06
C PHE A 26 -9.90 9.44 -29.22
N LYS A 27 -9.63 10.62 -29.78
CA LYS A 27 -8.90 11.69 -29.08
C LYS A 27 -9.66 12.23 -27.88
N GLU A 28 -10.99 12.33 -27.95
CA GLU A 28 -11.82 12.71 -26.80
C GLU A 28 -11.78 11.66 -25.69
N ILE A 29 -11.87 10.38 -26.03
CA ILE A 29 -11.77 9.29 -25.05
C ILE A 29 -10.38 9.28 -24.41
N GLU A 30 -9.33 9.49 -25.21
CA GLU A 30 -7.96 9.62 -24.72
C GLU A 30 -7.83 10.79 -23.73
N ASP A 31 -8.26 12.00 -24.10
CA ASP A 31 -8.23 13.17 -23.22
C ASP A 31 -8.98 12.93 -21.90
N LEU A 32 -10.18 12.33 -21.96
CA LEU A 32 -10.95 11.96 -20.76
C LEU A 32 -10.20 10.96 -19.88
N PHE A 33 -9.51 9.98 -20.48
CA PHE A 33 -8.68 9.04 -19.75
C PHE A 33 -7.48 9.71 -19.08
N LEU A 34 -6.77 10.61 -19.78
CA LEU A 34 -5.64 11.34 -19.20
C LEU A 34 -6.10 12.19 -18.00
N LYS A 35 -7.22 12.91 -18.15
CA LYS A 35 -7.81 13.73 -17.07
C LYS A 35 -8.30 12.89 -15.90
N SER A 36 -8.97 11.77 -16.18
CA SER A 36 -9.43 10.84 -15.14
C SER A 36 -8.25 10.28 -14.34
N THR A 37 -7.19 9.88 -15.04
CA THR A 37 -5.97 9.36 -14.41
C THR A 37 -5.27 10.44 -13.59
N LEU A 38 -5.13 11.65 -14.15
CA LEU A 38 -4.59 12.80 -13.41
C LEU A 38 -5.35 13.02 -12.11
N HIS A 39 -6.67 13.11 -12.18
CA HIS A 39 -7.52 13.31 -11.00
C HIS A 39 -7.39 12.17 -9.98
N TYR A 40 -7.40 10.92 -10.46
CA TYR A 40 -7.36 9.74 -9.60
C TYR A 40 -6.02 9.61 -8.85
N TYR A 41 -4.91 10.02 -9.43
CA TYR A 41 -3.57 9.86 -8.85
C TYR A 41 -3.03 11.11 -8.15
N SER A 42 -3.47 12.32 -8.52
CA SER A 42 -2.91 13.58 -7.99
C SER A 42 -3.48 14.02 -6.64
N ASN A 43 -4.29 13.17 -5.99
CA ASN A 43 -4.81 13.47 -4.66
C ASN A 43 -3.71 13.26 -3.61
N SER A 44 -3.32 14.33 -2.92
CA SER A 44 -2.29 14.31 -1.88
C SER A 44 -2.64 13.41 -0.69
N LYS A 45 -3.94 13.16 -0.42
CA LYS A 45 -4.36 12.22 0.63
C LYS A 45 -4.16 10.76 0.25
N ILE A 46 -4.14 10.46 -1.06
CA ILE A 46 -4.02 9.08 -1.57
C ILE A 46 -2.57 8.74 -1.93
N THR A 47 -1.78 9.74 -2.33
CA THR A 47 -0.37 9.56 -2.72
C THR A 47 0.45 8.77 -1.69
N PRO A 48 0.35 9.05 -0.37
CA PRO A 48 1.03 8.29 0.68
C PRO A 48 0.69 6.79 0.73
N PHE A 49 -0.47 6.38 0.23
CA PHE A 49 -0.94 4.99 0.23
C PHE A 49 -0.60 4.26 -1.07
N ARG A 50 -0.31 4.99 -2.15
CA ARG A 50 -0.06 4.41 -3.49
C ARG A 50 1.41 4.46 -3.86
N GLY A 51 1.89 5.65 -4.21
CA GLY A 51 3.26 5.85 -4.68
C GLY A 51 4.25 5.88 -3.53
N GLY A 52 3.82 6.33 -2.35
CA GLY A 52 4.67 6.47 -1.18
C GLY A 52 5.45 5.19 -0.82
N PRO A 53 4.80 4.02 -0.66
CA PRO A 53 5.50 2.78 -0.34
C PRO A 53 6.54 2.36 -1.38
N LEU A 54 6.28 2.62 -2.67
CA LEU A 54 7.23 2.33 -3.73
C LEU A 54 8.44 3.26 -3.66
N LEU A 55 8.24 4.58 -3.47
CA LEU A 55 9.32 5.54 -3.31
C LEU A 55 10.17 5.26 -2.07
N GLN A 56 9.53 4.93 -0.94
CA GLN A 56 10.21 4.49 0.27
C GLN A 56 11.02 3.21 0.03
N SER A 57 10.46 2.21 -0.64
CA SER A 57 11.17 0.96 -0.94
C SER A 57 12.40 1.18 -1.82
N VAL A 58 12.29 2.02 -2.86
CA VAL A 58 13.44 2.41 -3.70
C VAL A 58 14.50 3.13 -2.87
N ALA A 59 14.10 4.11 -2.07
CA ALA A 59 15.00 4.83 -1.17
C ALA A 59 15.74 3.90 -0.19
N GLU A 60 15.04 2.91 0.37
CA GLU A 60 15.67 1.89 1.23
C GLU A 60 16.71 1.05 0.49
N VAL A 61 16.45 0.68 -0.77
CA VAL A 61 17.41 -0.05 -1.60
C VAL A 61 18.67 0.79 -1.83
N LEU A 62 18.51 2.06 -2.20
CA LEU A 62 19.64 2.98 -2.41
C LEU A 62 20.42 3.21 -1.11
N MET A 63 19.73 3.40 0.02
CA MET A 63 20.37 3.54 1.33
C MET A 63 21.17 2.31 1.74
N LYS A 64 20.62 1.11 1.55
CA LYS A 64 21.37 -0.14 1.81
C LYS A 64 22.57 -0.27 0.90
N LYS A 65 22.50 0.23 -0.35
CA LYS A 65 23.65 0.25 -1.26
C LYS A 65 24.73 1.24 -0.81
N ALA A 66 24.37 2.49 -0.52
CA ALA A 66 25.29 3.53 -0.05
C ALA A 66 25.99 3.12 1.27
N LYS A 67 25.25 2.48 2.19
CA LYS A 67 25.79 1.97 3.46
C LYS A 67 26.59 0.66 3.32
N LYS A 68 26.80 0.15 2.10
CA LYS A 68 27.50 -1.11 1.82
C LYS A 68 26.90 -2.31 2.59
N ILE A 69 25.59 -2.27 2.84
CA ILE A 69 24.85 -3.37 3.47
C ILE A 69 24.59 -4.47 2.44
N TYR A 70 24.26 -4.09 1.21
CA TYR A 70 24.24 -5.03 0.10
C TYR A 70 25.67 -5.43 -0.28
N ASN A 71 25.83 -6.68 -0.71
CA ASN A 71 27.04 -7.12 -1.39
C ASN A 71 27.35 -6.17 -2.57
N ASP A 72 28.62 -5.86 -2.77
CA ASP A 72 29.11 -5.00 -3.85
C ASP A 72 28.67 -5.46 -5.25
N GLN A 73 28.30 -6.74 -5.39
CA GLN A 73 27.74 -7.33 -6.60
C GLN A 73 26.36 -6.81 -7.01
N LEU A 74 25.52 -6.31 -6.09
CA LEU A 74 24.22 -5.75 -6.47
C LEU A 74 24.44 -4.39 -7.16
N LYS A 75 24.16 -4.33 -8.47
CA LYS A 75 24.29 -3.13 -9.30
C LYS A 75 22.96 -2.64 -9.88
N TYR A 76 21.95 -3.49 -9.93
CA TYR A 76 20.68 -3.18 -10.57
C TYR A 76 19.52 -3.96 -9.94
N MET A 77 18.35 -3.33 -9.83
CA MET A 77 17.11 -3.95 -9.40
C MET A 77 15.98 -3.49 -10.32
N ALA A 78 15.23 -4.45 -10.88
CA ALA A 78 14.11 -4.18 -11.77
C ALA A 78 12.77 -4.44 -11.08
N TYR A 79 11.83 -3.54 -11.31
CA TYR A 79 10.43 -3.71 -10.96
C TYR A 79 9.60 -3.73 -12.24
N SER A 80 9.06 -4.89 -12.59
CA SER A 80 8.10 -4.98 -13.70
C SER A 80 6.72 -4.61 -13.18
N ALA A 81 6.16 -3.52 -13.69
CA ALA A 81 4.90 -2.96 -13.21
C ALA A 81 4.00 -2.48 -14.36
N HIS A 82 2.84 -1.96 -13.98
CA HIS A 82 1.91 -1.30 -14.90
C HIS A 82 2.24 0.19 -15.03
N GLU A 83 1.65 0.86 -16.04
CA GLU A 83 1.75 2.31 -16.24
C GLU A 83 1.32 3.09 -14.99
N THR A 84 0.34 2.55 -14.27
CA THR A 84 -0.15 3.09 -13.00
C THR A 84 0.88 3.08 -11.88
N GLY A 85 1.84 2.13 -11.92
CA GLY A 85 2.97 2.08 -10.98
C GLY A 85 3.94 3.23 -11.21
N ILE A 86 4.28 3.50 -12.48
CA ILE A 86 5.12 4.65 -12.87
C ILE A 86 4.41 5.97 -12.52
N ILE A 87 3.12 6.08 -12.81
CA ILE A 87 2.32 7.26 -12.47
C ILE A 87 2.28 7.49 -10.95
N ALA A 88 2.05 6.43 -10.15
CA ALA A 88 2.07 6.55 -8.70
C ALA A 88 3.45 6.99 -8.18
N PHE A 89 4.53 6.50 -8.80
CA PHE A 89 5.88 6.93 -8.46
C PHE A 89 6.08 8.43 -8.77
N PHE A 90 5.67 8.91 -9.95
CA PHE A 90 5.71 10.34 -10.27
C PHE A 90 4.90 11.20 -9.30
N THR A 91 3.73 10.76 -8.85
CA THR A 91 2.94 11.55 -7.89
C THR A 91 3.60 11.60 -6.52
N SER A 92 4.26 10.52 -6.06
CA SER A 92 5.02 10.53 -4.81
C SER A 92 6.23 11.49 -4.83
N MET A 93 6.75 11.78 -6.02
CA MET A 93 7.80 12.78 -6.24
C MET A 93 7.26 14.19 -6.58
N GLN A 94 5.93 14.34 -6.68
CA GLN A 94 5.23 15.59 -7.03
C GLN A 94 5.54 16.15 -8.42
N ILE A 95 5.83 15.28 -9.39
CA ILE A 95 6.16 15.70 -10.77
C ILE A 95 5.12 15.29 -11.82
N TYR A 96 4.13 14.48 -11.43
CA TYR A 96 3.18 13.93 -12.39
C TYR A 96 2.31 15.00 -13.07
N ASN A 97 2.22 14.90 -14.40
CA ASN A 97 1.28 15.63 -15.24
C ASN A 97 0.90 14.75 -16.45
N THR A 98 -0.10 15.18 -17.24
CA THR A 98 -0.60 14.39 -18.39
C THR A 98 0.44 14.18 -19.49
N SER A 99 1.47 15.04 -19.60
CA SER A 99 2.57 14.87 -20.54
C SER A 99 3.56 13.77 -20.14
N LEU A 100 3.53 13.31 -18.89
CA LEU A 100 4.39 12.22 -18.40
C LEU A 100 3.73 10.84 -18.49
N ILE A 101 2.54 10.71 -19.09
CA ILE A 101 1.85 9.43 -19.17
C ILE A 101 2.71 8.40 -19.92
N PRO A 102 2.96 7.21 -19.33
CA PRO A 102 3.87 6.23 -19.89
C PRO A 102 3.26 5.46 -21.07
N ASP A 103 4.04 5.32 -22.14
CA ASP A 103 3.71 4.41 -23.23
C ASP A 103 4.10 2.96 -22.87
N PHE A 104 3.78 2.01 -23.75
CA PHE A 104 4.26 0.64 -23.62
C PHE A 104 5.79 0.59 -23.56
N ALA A 105 6.30 -0.20 -22.60
CA ALA A 105 7.72 -0.34 -22.29
C ALA A 105 8.41 0.95 -21.81
N ALA A 106 7.65 1.94 -21.32
CA ALA A 106 8.21 3.06 -20.58
C ALA A 106 9.00 2.58 -19.36
N CYS A 107 10.05 3.32 -19.01
CA CYS A 107 10.93 2.98 -17.90
C CYS A 107 11.30 4.24 -17.11
N ILE A 108 11.19 4.16 -15.79
CA ILE A 108 11.80 5.13 -14.89
C ILE A 108 12.99 4.48 -14.18
N MET A 109 14.09 5.21 -14.09
CA MET A 109 15.34 4.80 -13.49
C MET A 109 15.66 5.78 -12.35
N THR A 110 16.01 5.23 -11.20
CA THR A 110 16.50 5.99 -10.05
C THR A 110 17.94 5.55 -9.83
N GLU A 111 18.87 6.44 -10.18
CA GLU A 111 20.30 6.13 -10.19
C GLU A 111 20.98 6.78 -9.00
N LEU A 112 21.88 6.03 -8.35
CA LEU A 112 22.68 6.48 -7.21
C LEU A 112 24.11 6.68 -7.67
N TYR A 113 24.62 7.88 -7.49
CA TYR A 113 25.99 8.27 -7.84
C TYR A 113 26.80 8.52 -6.57
N GLU A 114 28.08 8.12 -6.60
CA GLU A 114 29.07 8.48 -5.60
C GLU A 114 29.97 9.56 -6.20
N GLU A 115 29.98 10.72 -5.56
CA GLU A 115 30.71 11.90 -6.01
C GLU A 115 32.18 11.85 -5.58
N GLU A 116 33.01 12.72 -6.18
CA GLU A 116 34.45 12.77 -5.89
C GLU A 116 34.77 13.07 -4.41
N ASP A 117 33.88 13.80 -3.72
CA ASP A 117 34.00 14.13 -2.30
C ASP A 117 33.48 13.02 -1.36
N GLY A 118 33.03 11.89 -1.93
CA GLY A 118 32.46 10.75 -1.20
C GLY A 118 31.01 10.96 -0.77
N THR A 119 30.36 12.05 -1.19
CA THR A 119 28.92 12.21 -1.02
C THR A 119 28.15 11.41 -2.08
N TYR A 120 26.83 11.31 -1.90
CA TYR A 120 25.97 10.61 -2.84
C TYR A 120 24.91 11.55 -3.40
N THR A 121 24.58 11.35 -4.67
CA THR A 121 23.48 12.04 -5.36
C THR A 121 22.55 11.01 -6.01
N VAL A 122 21.33 11.46 -6.31
CA VAL A 122 20.29 10.66 -6.94
C VAL A 122 19.73 11.39 -8.14
N ASP A 123 19.75 10.71 -9.28
CA ASP A 123 19.12 11.18 -10.50
C ASP A 123 17.89 10.34 -10.82
N ILE A 124 16.85 11.00 -11.33
CA ILE A 124 15.65 10.35 -11.82
C ILE A 124 15.60 10.50 -13.33
N LEU A 125 15.69 9.39 -14.04
CA LEU A 125 15.65 9.36 -15.49
C LEU A 125 14.38 8.67 -15.98
N TYR A 126 13.83 9.15 -17.08
CA TYR A 126 12.60 8.63 -17.66
C TYR A 126 12.72 8.44 -19.16
N LYS A 127 12.44 7.23 -19.61
CA LYS A 127 12.25 6.90 -21.01
C LYS A 127 10.77 6.63 -21.23
N ARG A 128 10.08 7.59 -21.84
CA ARG A 128 8.62 7.54 -22.02
C ARG A 128 8.18 6.44 -22.99
N SER A 129 8.93 6.23 -24.05
CA SER A 129 8.63 5.24 -25.09
C SER A 129 9.91 4.70 -25.71
N LEU A 130 9.81 3.64 -26.50
CA LEU A 130 10.96 3.07 -27.23
C LEU A 130 11.56 4.04 -28.26
N LYS A 131 10.80 5.05 -28.70
CA LYS A 131 11.20 6.00 -29.74
C LYS A 131 11.78 7.30 -29.18
N GLU A 132 11.54 7.58 -27.90
CA GLU A 132 11.99 8.79 -27.24
C GLU A 132 13.33 8.57 -26.53
N GLU A 133 14.12 9.62 -26.47
CA GLU A 133 15.35 9.64 -25.68
C GLU A 133 15.07 9.66 -24.18
N VAL A 134 16.07 9.27 -23.40
CA VAL A 134 15.99 9.33 -21.94
C VAL A 134 16.03 10.80 -21.50
N GLN A 135 15.13 11.17 -20.58
CA GLN A 135 15.03 12.51 -20.01
C GLN A 135 15.42 12.47 -18.53
N VAL A 136 16.26 13.41 -18.09
CA VAL A 136 16.50 13.64 -16.65
C VAL A 136 15.34 14.48 -16.12
N LEU A 137 14.73 14.02 -15.03
CA LEU A 137 13.59 14.68 -14.41
C LEU A 137 14.05 15.59 -13.27
N GLU A 138 13.48 16.79 -13.22
CA GLU A 138 13.70 17.73 -12.12
C GLU A 138 12.69 17.50 -11.00
N LEU A 139 13.19 17.34 -9.78
CA LEU A 139 12.35 17.23 -8.58
C LEU A 139 12.10 18.64 -8.00
N PRO A 140 10.85 19.09 -7.79
CA PRO A 140 10.53 20.43 -7.32
C PRO A 140 11.17 20.81 -5.98
N TRP A 141 11.52 19.81 -5.19
CA TRP A 141 12.09 19.93 -3.85
C TRP A 141 13.58 19.57 -3.78
N CYS A 142 14.22 19.21 -4.91
CA CYS A 142 15.62 18.76 -4.92
C CYS A 142 16.46 19.23 -6.12
N GLY A 143 15.85 19.57 -7.25
CA GLY A 143 16.52 19.81 -8.53
C GLY A 143 16.71 18.53 -9.36
N THR A 144 17.56 18.61 -10.39
CA THR A 144 17.86 17.49 -11.31
C THR A 144 18.87 16.51 -10.73
N VAL A 145 19.85 17.00 -9.97
CA VAL A 145 20.84 16.20 -9.23
C VAL A 145 20.49 16.30 -7.76
N CYS A 146 19.80 15.29 -7.24
CA CYS A 146 19.23 15.37 -5.90
C CYS A 146 20.25 14.92 -4.85
N ASN A 147 20.46 15.71 -3.81
CA ASN A 147 21.28 15.27 -2.67
C ASN A 147 20.66 14.01 -2.03
N PHE A 148 21.48 12.98 -1.81
CA PHE A 148 21.00 11.68 -1.35
C PHE A 148 20.24 11.75 -0.02
N GLU A 149 20.70 12.53 0.97
CA GLU A 149 20.00 12.65 2.25
C GLU A 149 18.63 13.30 2.09
N THR A 150 18.53 14.30 1.21
CA THR A 150 17.27 14.97 0.88
C THR A 150 16.29 14.00 0.24
N PHE A 151 16.76 13.17 -0.71
CA PHE A 151 15.95 12.12 -1.34
C PHE A 151 15.42 11.10 -0.32
N ILE A 152 16.27 10.60 0.57
CA ILE A 152 15.89 9.64 1.61
C ILE A 152 14.87 10.27 2.58
N ASN A 153 15.10 11.50 3.02
CA ASN A 153 14.19 12.19 3.94
C ASN A 153 12.81 12.40 3.31
N TRP A 154 12.75 12.85 2.05
CA TRP A 154 11.48 12.96 1.33
C TRP A 154 10.75 11.62 1.24
N SER A 155 11.46 10.58 0.79
CA SER A 155 10.92 9.25 0.56
C SER A 155 10.39 8.57 1.83
N ASN A 156 11.01 8.84 2.99
CA ASN A 156 10.54 8.31 4.27
C ASN A 156 9.32 9.06 4.83
N ASN A 157 9.13 10.32 4.45
CA ASN A 157 8.03 11.14 4.95
C ASN A 157 6.78 11.10 4.06
N ILE A 158 6.90 10.68 2.79
CA ILE A 158 5.77 10.60 1.87
C ILE A 158 4.85 9.40 2.18
N ALA A 159 5.40 8.28 2.66
CA ALA A 159 4.67 7.03 2.83
C ALA A 159 3.91 6.98 4.16
N VAL A 160 2.76 6.31 4.17
CA VAL A 160 2.06 5.99 5.42
C VAL A 160 2.86 4.99 6.26
N LYS A 161 2.95 5.23 7.57
CA LYS A 161 3.72 4.37 8.48
C LYS A 161 3.10 2.99 8.67
N ASP A 162 1.78 2.94 8.85
CA ASP A 162 1.02 1.70 9.02
C ASP A 162 -0.16 1.70 8.03
N TRP A 163 0.09 1.13 6.85
CA TRP A 163 -0.88 1.14 5.76
C TRP A 163 -2.19 0.45 6.13
N GLU A 164 -2.14 -0.67 6.86
CA GLU A 164 -3.33 -1.43 7.24
C GLU A 164 -4.19 -0.68 8.27
N LYS A 165 -3.54 -0.05 9.26
CA LYS A 165 -4.22 0.75 10.26
C LYS A 165 -4.87 1.99 9.64
N GLU A 166 -4.11 2.75 8.84
CA GLU A 166 -4.59 3.98 8.22
C GLU A 166 -5.69 3.71 7.17
N CYS A 167 -5.67 2.54 6.52
CA CYS A 167 -6.78 2.07 5.67
C CYS A 167 -7.97 1.48 6.45
N GLY A 168 -7.89 1.36 7.77
CA GLY A 168 -8.96 0.80 8.60
C GLY A 168 -9.16 -0.71 8.43
N LEU A 169 -8.17 -1.43 7.89
CA LEU A 169 -8.23 -2.89 7.69
C LEU A 169 -8.00 -3.65 8.99
N ARG A 170 -7.18 -3.10 9.89
CA ARG A 170 -7.06 -3.58 11.27
C ARG A 170 -8.04 -2.83 12.16
N ARG A 171 -9.05 -3.53 12.66
CA ARG A 171 -9.73 -3.09 13.87
C ARG A 171 -8.72 -3.23 15.02
N GLU A 172 -8.39 -2.13 15.67
CA GLU A 172 -7.78 -2.19 17.00
C GLU A 172 -8.83 -2.78 17.95
N GLU A 173 -8.87 -4.11 18.08
CA GLU A 173 -9.56 -4.69 19.21
C GLU A 173 -8.70 -4.38 20.44
N ASN A 174 -9.19 -3.48 21.28
CA ASN A 174 -8.52 -3.10 22.53
C ASN A 174 -8.26 -4.37 23.35
N PHE A 175 -6.99 -4.77 23.48
CA PHE A 175 -6.60 -5.95 24.25
C PHE A 175 -7.11 -5.88 25.70
N SER A 176 -7.15 -4.68 26.26
CA SER A 176 -7.75 -4.40 27.57
C SER A 176 -9.25 -4.71 27.62
N GLU A 177 -10.02 -4.32 26.60
CA GLU A 177 -11.45 -4.66 26.52
C GLU A 177 -11.68 -6.14 26.31
N LEU A 178 -10.86 -6.81 25.48
CA LEU A 178 -10.90 -8.27 25.30
C LEU A 178 -10.58 -9.00 26.62
N GLN A 179 -9.56 -8.54 27.35
CA GLN A 179 -9.18 -9.10 28.64
C GLN A 179 -10.27 -8.87 29.69
N GLN A 180 -10.86 -7.67 29.73
CA GLN A 180 -11.97 -7.35 30.62
C GLN A 180 -13.23 -8.16 30.30
N ARG A 181 -13.60 -8.27 29.01
CA ARG A 181 -14.72 -9.11 28.56
C ARG A 181 -14.50 -10.58 28.93
N ARG A 182 -13.29 -11.10 28.71
CA ARG A 182 -12.93 -12.49 29.11
C ARG A 182 -13.03 -12.69 30.63
N ALA A 183 -12.53 -11.75 31.42
CA ALA A 183 -12.60 -11.81 32.88
C ALA A 183 -14.05 -11.80 33.40
N VAL A 184 -14.90 -10.92 32.87
CA VAL A 184 -16.32 -10.84 33.23
C VAL A 184 -17.06 -12.14 32.89
N ILE A 185 -16.84 -12.68 31.69
CA ILE A 185 -17.44 -13.95 31.27
C ILE A 185 -17.00 -15.07 32.21
N PHE A 186 -15.71 -15.20 32.49
CA PHE A 186 -15.18 -16.24 33.36
C PHE A 186 -15.76 -16.16 34.78
N LEU A 187 -15.80 -14.96 35.37
CA LEU A 187 -16.38 -14.75 36.71
C LEU A 187 -17.88 -15.05 36.74
N SER A 188 -18.63 -14.66 35.70
CA SER A 188 -20.06 -14.93 35.61
C SER A 188 -20.37 -16.44 35.54
N VAL A 189 -19.60 -17.20 34.76
CA VAL A 189 -19.74 -18.66 34.66
C VAL A 189 -19.37 -19.34 35.97
N ALA A 190 -18.27 -18.94 36.60
CA ALA A 190 -17.85 -19.47 37.89
C ALA A 190 -18.92 -19.26 38.98
N LEU A 191 -19.55 -18.07 39.01
CA LEU A 191 -20.63 -17.77 39.95
C LEU A 191 -21.85 -18.66 39.71
N ILE A 192 -22.26 -18.84 38.46
CA ILE A 192 -23.40 -19.71 38.09
C ILE A 192 -23.12 -21.17 38.52
N VAL A 193 -21.91 -21.67 38.29
CA VAL A 193 -21.52 -23.03 38.71
C VAL A 193 -21.54 -23.17 40.25
N ALA A 194 -21.06 -22.16 40.98
CA ALA A 194 -21.10 -22.18 42.44
C ALA A 194 -22.53 -22.19 42.98
N ILE A 195 -23.41 -21.33 42.45
CA ILE A 195 -24.82 -21.24 42.87
C ILE A 195 -25.54 -22.56 42.58
N THR A 196 -25.38 -23.10 41.37
CA THR A 196 -26.02 -24.37 41.00
C THR A 196 -25.51 -25.54 41.85
N GLY A 197 -24.21 -25.59 42.17
CA GLY A 197 -23.65 -26.56 43.11
C GLY A 197 -24.25 -26.45 44.51
N LEU A 198 -24.39 -25.24 45.04
CA LEU A 198 -25.02 -25.00 46.35
C LEU A 198 -26.51 -25.38 46.35
N CYS A 199 -27.24 -25.11 45.26
CA CYS A 199 -28.63 -25.54 45.10
C CYS A 199 -28.73 -27.08 45.11
N ILE A 200 -27.86 -27.78 44.38
CA ILE A 200 -27.85 -29.25 44.37
C ILE A 200 -27.56 -29.81 45.78
N LEU A 201 -26.53 -29.27 46.46
CA LEU A 201 -26.17 -29.70 47.81
C LEU A 201 -27.29 -29.45 48.83
N SER A 202 -27.97 -28.31 48.74
CA SER A 202 -29.10 -28.01 49.62
C SER A 202 -30.26 -28.98 49.39
N VAL A 203 -30.65 -29.24 48.13
CA VAL A 203 -31.68 -30.24 47.80
C VAL A 203 -31.29 -31.62 48.32
N MET A 204 -30.04 -32.06 48.11
CA MET A 204 -29.54 -33.33 48.65
C MET A 204 -29.60 -33.38 50.18
N TYR A 205 -29.21 -32.29 50.86
CA TYR A 205 -29.30 -32.18 52.32
C TYR A 205 -30.75 -32.29 52.81
N TYR A 206 -31.69 -31.59 52.17
CA TYR A 206 -33.11 -31.65 52.52
C TYR A 206 -33.71 -33.04 52.28
N GLN A 207 -33.36 -33.71 51.17
CA GLN A 207 -33.77 -35.08 50.90
C GLN A 207 -33.21 -36.05 51.95
N LEU A 208 -31.92 -35.96 52.28
CA LEU A 208 -31.27 -36.80 53.29
C LEU A 208 -31.90 -36.59 54.67
N LYS A 209 -32.13 -35.34 55.08
CA LYS A 209 -32.78 -35.00 56.35
C LYS A 209 -34.20 -35.59 56.43
N THR A 210 -34.95 -35.54 55.34
CA THR A 210 -36.30 -36.11 55.24
C THR A 210 -36.25 -37.64 55.35
N LEU A 211 -35.31 -38.30 54.67
CA LEU A 211 -35.10 -39.75 54.77
C LEU A 211 -34.71 -40.19 56.19
N ILE A 212 -33.83 -39.44 56.87
CA ILE A 212 -33.44 -39.73 58.25
C ILE A 212 -34.66 -39.64 59.18
N LYS A 213 -35.49 -38.59 59.04
CA LYS A 213 -36.75 -38.45 59.82
C LYS A 213 -37.74 -39.59 59.57
N LEU A 214 -37.79 -40.15 58.36
CA LEU A 214 -38.68 -41.28 58.05
C LEU A 214 -38.15 -42.62 58.59
N LYS A 215 -36.84 -42.75 58.81
CA LYS A 215 -36.19 -44.00 59.23
C LYS A 215 -36.01 -44.11 60.76
N ILE A 216 -36.11 -43.00 61.48
CA ILE A 216 -36.11 -42.94 62.94
C ILE A 216 -37.52 -42.54 63.38
N PRO A 217 -38.44 -43.49 63.60
CA PRO A 217 -39.70 -43.20 64.29
C PRO A 217 -39.38 -42.90 65.76
N ASP A 218 -40.05 -41.87 66.31
CA ASP A 218 -40.11 -41.66 67.76
C ASP A 218 -40.74 -42.87 68.47
#